data_AF-A0A4S8X7J2-F1
#
_entry.id   AF-A0A4S8X7J2-F1
#
_cell.length_a   1.000
_cell.length_b   1.000
_cell.length_c   1.000
_cell.angle_alpha   90.00
_cell.angle_beta   90.00
_cell.angle_gamma   90.00
#
_symmetry.space_group_name_H-M   'P 1'
#
loop_
_entity.id
_entity.type
_entity.pdbx_description
1 polymer ?
#
loop_
_entity_poly.entity_id
_entity_poly.type
_entity_poly.pdbx_seq_one_letter_code
_entity_poly.pdbx_strand_id
1 'polypeptide(L)'
;MFTLVEGVLTITCDRATYERAGLPGTPIPDPHARKHGTPKFKIELNLRLPSMLAGKKGFERLLHAAKSAFVGQMTWLFHDISSDLSTPDTSLGENVEIKQTTAQTEELKEIIIPPFPTDDADVSKSNQDDVTDLLEWLSLAAISSPRIEQGDLVDEIISRYSVPNTSTSATSTTQTLTKITYTGFLPNTVIADIFAKLVIAANKSWFAILVQGFDGDKGVVVLKTQDQRALCWDLEG
;
A
#
# COMPACT_ATOMS: atom_id res chain seq x y z
N MET A 1 -10.49 -13.08 7.42
CA MET A 1 -10.09 -12.36 6.20
C MET A 1 -9.99 -13.33 5.05
N PHE A 2 -10.47 -12.95 3.87
CA PHE A 2 -10.40 -13.76 2.66
C PHE A 2 -9.72 -12.95 1.57
N THR A 3 -8.83 -13.57 0.80
CA THR A 3 -8.24 -12.96 -0.39
C THR A 3 -8.22 -13.97 -1.52
N LEU A 4 -8.45 -13.50 -2.75
CA LEU A 4 -8.37 -14.31 -3.95
C LEU A 4 -7.46 -13.60 -4.95
N VAL A 5 -6.25 -14.12 -5.15
CA VAL A 5 -5.25 -13.53 -6.02
C VAL A 5 -4.74 -14.62 -6.96
N GLU A 6 -4.82 -14.38 -8.26
CA GLU A 6 -4.37 -15.33 -9.29
C GLU A 6 -4.91 -16.76 -9.09
N GLY A 7 -6.18 -16.88 -8.72
CA GLY A 7 -6.85 -18.15 -8.49
C GLY A 7 -6.42 -18.88 -7.20
N VAL A 8 -5.68 -18.24 -6.30
CA VAL A 8 -5.36 -18.77 -4.97
C VAL A 8 -6.24 -18.09 -3.94
N LEU A 9 -7.14 -18.87 -3.32
CA LEU A 9 -7.98 -18.43 -2.22
C LEU A 9 -7.22 -18.62 -0.90
N THR A 10 -6.96 -17.52 -0.20
CA THR A 10 -6.39 -17.53 1.15
C THR A 10 -7.46 -17.15 2.16
N ILE A 11 -7.59 -17.93 3.22
CA ILE A 11 -8.54 -17.70 4.31
C ILE A 11 -7.77 -17.62 5.62
N THR A 12 -7.81 -16.46 6.27
CA THR A 12 -7.31 -16.27 7.62
C THR A 12 -8.48 -16.26 8.59
N CYS A 13 -8.50 -17.22 9.52
CA CYS A 13 -9.60 -17.40 10.47
C CYS A 13 -9.08 -17.75 11.87
N ASP A 14 -9.95 -17.68 12.87
CA ASP A 14 -9.65 -18.17 14.21
C ASP A 14 -9.65 -19.70 14.28
N ARG A 15 -9.18 -20.23 15.40
CA ARG A 15 -9.14 -21.68 15.64
C ARG A 15 -10.50 -22.36 15.53
N ALA A 16 -11.55 -21.77 16.10
CA ALA A 16 -12.89 -22.38 16.12
C ALA A 16 -13.49 -22.48 14.71
N THR A 17 -13.27 -21.46 13.88
CA THR A 17 -13.71 -21.43 12.49
C THR A 17 -12.86 -22.36 11.63
N TYR A 18 -11.55 -22.44 11.85
CA TYR A 18 -10.67 -23.41 11.20
C TYR A 18 -11.10 -24.87 11.46
N GLU A 19 -11.32 -25.23 12.73
CA GLU A 19 -11.72 -26.58 13.13
C GLU A 19 -13.10 -26.95 12.56
N ARG A 20 -14.06 -26.01 12.55
CA ARG A 20 -15.38 -26.21 11.91
C ARG A 20 -15.30 -26.32 10.39
N ALA A 21 -14.47 -25.50 9.75
CA ALA A 21 -14.28 -25.55 8.29
C ALA A 21 -13.68 -26.88 7.85
N GLY A 22 -12.82 -27.46 8.70
CA GLY A 22 -12.20 -28.75 8.45
C GLY A 22 -11.41 -28.74 7.14
N LEU A 23 -10.77 -27.63 6.79
CA LEU A 23 -9.90 -27.48 5.61
C LEU A 23 -8.43 -27.58 6.03
N PRO A 24 -7.52 -28.05 5.16
CA PRO A 24 -6.10 -28.05 5.48
C PRO A 24 -5.58 -26.62 5.58
N GLY A 25 -4.88 -26.30 6.68
CA GLY A 25 -4.27 -25.00 6.90
C GLY A 25 -3.10 -25.06 7.87
N THR A 26 -2.38 -23.95 7.99
CA THR A 26 -1.23 -23.80 8.87
C THR A 26 -1.54 -22.77 9.97
N PRO A 27 -1.07 -22.97 11.21
CA PRO A 27 -1.18 -21.95 12.23
C PRO A 27 -0.28 -20.76 11.87
N ILE A 28 -0.78 -19.54 12.08
CA ILE A 28 -0.02 -18.30 11.98
C ILE A 28 0.55 -18.04 13.39
N PRO A 29 1.88 -18.12 13.58
CA PRO A 29 2.50 -17.75 14.83
C PRO A 29 2.32 -16.25 15.05
N ASP A 30 1.89 -15.86 16.25
CA ASP A 30 1.89 -14.46 16.66
C ASP A 30 3.13 -14.22 17.54
N PRO A 31 4.15 -13.49 17.05
CA PRO A 31 5.38 -13.22 17.79
C PRO A 31 5.13 -12.43 19.09
N HIS A 32 4.03 -11.69 19.16
CA HIS A 32 3.67 -10.79 20.26
C HIS A 32 2.53 -11.32 21.14
N ALA A 33 1.98 -12.50 20.80
CA ALA A 33 0.96 -13.13 21.62
C ALA A 33 1.52 -13.50 22.99
N ARG A 34 0.81 -13.09 24.05
CA ARG A 34 1.00 -13.67 25.39
C ARG A 34 0.85 -15.20 25.30
N LYS A 35 1.39 -15.94 26.28
CA LYS A 35 1.41 -17.41 26.39
C LYS A 35 0.06 -18.15 26.13
N HIS A 36 -1.06 -17.42 26.04
CA HIS A 36 -2.41 -17.92 25.73
C HIS A 36 -3.10 -17.20 24.55
N GLY A 37 -2.38 -16.50 23.69
CA GLY A 37 -2.96 -15.88 22.49
C GLY A 37 -3.58 -16.95 21.59
N THR A 38 -4.81 -16.70 21.11
CA THR A 38 -5.51 -17.67 20.27
C THR A 38 -4.87 -17.66 18.88
N PRO A 39 -4.27 -18.77 18.41
CA PRO A 39 -3.61 -18.78 17.11
C PRO A 39 -4.64 -18.54 16.01
N LYS A 40 -4.31 -17.65 15.08
CA LYS A 40 -5.00 -17.56 13.78
C LYS A 40 -4.49 -18.69 12.88
N PHE A 41 -5.32 -19.13 11.95
CA PHE A 41 -4.98 -20.15 10.96
C PHE A 41 -5.09 -19.59 9.56
N LYS A 42 -4.16 -19.98 8.70
CA LYS A 42 -4.13 -19.68 7.27
C LYS A 42 -4.47 -20.94 6.48
N ILE A 43 -5.53 -20.88 5.68
CA ILE A 43 -5.88 -21.92 4.70
C ILE A 43 -5.56 -21.35 3.31
N GLU A 44 -4.79 -22.08 2.51
CA GLU A 44 -4.48 -21.69 1.12
C GLU A 44 -4.94 -22.77 0.15
N LEU A 45 -5.77 -22.38 -0.82
CA LEU A 45 -6.35 -23.27 -1.81
C LEU A 45 -6.12 -22.71 -3.21
N ASN A 46 -5.37 -23.43 -4.04
CA ASN A 46 -5.23 -23.08 -5.45
C ASN A 46 -6.44 -23.62 -6.24
N LEU A 47 -7.37 -22.71 -6.57
CA LEU A 47 -8.62 -23.01 -7.29
C LEU A 47 -8.40 -23.40 -8.76
N ARG A 48 -7.19 -23.23 -9.30
CA ARG A 48 -6.83 -23.63 -10.66
C ARG A 48 -6.50 -25.13 -10.78
N LEU A 49 -6.38 -25.84 -9.66
CA LEU A 49 -6.06 -27.27 -9.67
C LEU A 49 -7.25 -28.10 -10.17
N PRO A 50 -7.02 -29.22 -10.89
CA PRO A 50 -8.09 -30.10 -11.34
C PRO A 50 -8.98 -30.66 -10.21
N SER A 51 -8.46 -30.72 -8.98
CA SER A 51 -9.19 -31.13 -7.78
C SER A 51 -10.21 -30.10 -7.29
N MET A 52 -10.15 -28.87 -7.80
CA MET A 52 -11.02 -27.74 -7.48
C MET A 52 -12.10 -27.51 -8.54
N LEU A 53 -12.26 -28.43 -9.49
CA LEU A 53 -13.42 -28.44 -10.39
C LEU A 53 -14.67 -28.95 -9.67
N ALA A 54 -15.84 -28.44 -10.07
CA ALA A 54 -17.13 -28.86 -9.55
C ALA A 54 -17.30 -30.40 -9.62
N GLY A 55 -17.86 -31.01 -8.57
CA GLY A 55 -18.00 -32.46 -8.45
C GLY A 55 -16.73 -33.20 -8.02
N LYS A 56 -15.58 -32.53 -7.88
CA LYS A 56 -14.37 -33.13 -7.30
C LYS A 56 -14.35 -32.94 -5.78
N LYS A 57 -13.79 -33.92 -5.08
CA LYS A 57 -13.74 -33.95 -3.60
C LYS A 57 -13.11 -32.70 -2.98
N GLY A 58 -12.12 -32.09 -3.64
CA GLY A 58 -11.48 -30.86 -3.18
C GLY A 58 -12.45 -29.69 -3.18
N PHE A 59 -13.10 -29.44 -4.32
CA PHE A 59 -14.13 -28.41 -4.46
C PHE A 59 -15.33 -28.64 -3.54
N GLU A 60 -15.85 -29.87 -3.46
CA GLU A 60 -17.01 -30.17 -2.62
C GLU A 60 -16.72 -29.94 -1.12
N ARG A 61 -15.48 -30.19 -0.66
CA ARG A 61 -15.08 -29.90 0.71
C ARG A 61 -15.05 -28.39 0.98
N LEU A 62 -14.54 -27.60 0.03
CA LEU A 62 -14.57 -26.13 0.12
C LEU A 62 -16.02 -25.62 0.13
N LEU A 63 -16.87 -26.12 -0.76
CA LEU A 63 -18.29 -25.75 -0.82
C LEU A 63 -19.02 -26.10 0.47
N HIS A 64 -18.73 -27.25 1.08
CA HIS A 64 -19.28 -27.62 2.37
C HIS A 64 -18.83 -26.63 3.47
N ALA A 65 -17.54 -26.31 3.54
CA ALA A 65 -17.01 -25.34 4.51
C ALA A 65 -17.63 -23.94 4.33
N ALA A 66 -17.85 -23.51 3.09
CA ALA A 66 -18.52 -22.24 2.79
C ALA A 66 -19.97 -22.21 3.32
N LYS A 67 -20.68 -23.34 3.25
CA LYS A 67 -22.07 -23.44 3.71
C LYS A 67 -22.21 -23.63 5.23
N SER A 68 -21.22 -24.21 5.91
CA SER A 68 -21.33 -24.60 7.32
C SER A 68 -20.45 -23.79 8.28
N ALA A 69 -19.27 -23.35 7.84
CA ALA A 69 -18.29 -22.70 8.71
C ALA A 69 -18.13 -21.20 8.40
N PHE A 70 -18.12 -20.82 7.11
CA PHE A 70 -18.00 -19.43 6.67
C PHE A 70 -19.37 -18.81 6.41
N VAL A 71 -20.23 -18.84 7.42
CA VAL A 71 -21.61 -18.37 7.35
C VAL A 71 -21.69 -16.88 7.73
N GLY A 72 -22.48 -16.12 6.99
CA GLY A 72 -22.74 -14.70 7.25
C GLY A 72 -22.59 -13.86 6.00
N GLN A 73 -23.00 -12.59 6.07
CA GLN A 73 -22.79 -11.65 5.00
C GLN A 73 -21.31 -11.22 4.97
N MET A 74 -20.71 -11.29 3.79
CA MET A 74 -19.32 -10.87 3.58
C MET A 74 -19.29 -9.77 2.52
N THR A 75 -18.48 -8.74 2.78
CA THR A 75 -18.20 -7.70 1.78
C THR A 75 -16.89 -8.03 1.09
N TRP A 76 -16.92 -8.02 -0.24
CA TRP A 76 -15.75 -8.27 -1.07
C TRP A 76 -15.40 -7.03 -1.88
N LEU A 77 -14.10 -6.78 -2.03
CA LEU A 77 -13.58 -5.83 -2.99
C LEU A 77 -13.06 -6.61 -4.19
N PHE A 78 -13.56 -6.28 -5.38
CA PHE A 78 -13.12 -6.87 -6.63
C PHE A 78 -12.47 -5.80 -7.49
N HIS A 79 -11.46 -6.21 -8.26
CA HIS A 79 -10.98 -5.44 -9.40
C HIS A 79 -11.14 -6.36 -10.61
N ASP A 80 -11.80 -5.87 -11.65
CA ASP A 80 -11.78 -6.50 -12.97
C ASP A 80 -10.89 -5.66 -13.89
N ILE A 81 -10.11 -6.34 -14.73
CA ILE A 81 -9.27 -5.73 -15.76
C ILE A 81 -10.11 -5.51 -17.03
N SER A 82 -11.27 -6.16 -17.16
CA SER A 82 -12.19 -5.96 -18.28
C SER A 82 -12.94 -4.62 -18.15
N SER A 83 -12.94 -3.85 -19.24
CA SER A 83 -13.14 -2.40 -19.25
C SER A 83 -14.59 -1.92 -19.32
N ASP A 84 -15.59 -2.80 -19.13
CA ASP A 84 -16.99 -2.40 -19.16
C ASP A 84 -17.73 -2.77 -17.87
N LEU A 85 -17.44 -2.00 -16.82
CA LEU A 85 -18.19 -2.01 -15.55
C LEU A 85 -19.42 -1.09 -15.63
N SER A 86 -20.04 -0.90 -16.79
CA SER A 86 -21.24 -0.05 -16.92
C SER A 86 -22.50 -0.66 -16.31
N THR A 87 -22.52 -1.99 -16.11
CA THR A 87 -23.66 -2.70 -15.54
C THR A 87 -23.24 -3.55 -14.34
N PRO A 88 -23.96 -3.50 -13.20
CA PRO A 88 -23.68 -4.37 -12.05
C PRO A 88 -23.89 -5.84 -12.43
N ASP A 89 -22.85 -6.65 -12.30
CA ASP A 89 -22.97 -8.09 -12.47
C ASP A 89 -23.67 -8.71 -11.26
N THR A 90 -24.94 -9.07 -11.45
CA THR A 90 -25.75 -9.75 -10.43
C THR A 90 -25.17 -11.09 -9.95
N SER A 91 -24.20 -11.68 -10.67
CA SER A 91 -23.50 -12.89 -10.25
C SER A 91 -22.57 -12.66 -9.05
N LEU A 92 -22.17 -11.41 -8.80
CA LEU A 92 -21.26 -11.04 -7.71
C LEU A 92 -21.96 -10.90 -6.34
N GLY A 93 -23.29 -10.86 -6.32
CA GLY A 93 -24.09 -10.83 -5.10
C GLY A 93 -25.27 -9.88 -5.16
N GLU A 94 -26.01 -9.79 -4.05
CA GLU A 94 -27.25 -9.02 -3.96
C GLU A 94 -27.02 -7.49 -4.01
N ASN A 95 -25.87 -7.01 -3.53
CA ASN A 95 -25.55 -5.58 -3.42
C ASN A 95 -24.18 -5.29 -4.05
N VAL A 96 -24.14 -4.94 -5.33
CA VAL A 96 -22.93 -4.60 -6.06
C VAL A 96 -22.84 -3.09 -6.24
N GLU A 97 -21.79 -2.48 -5.71
CA GLU A 97 -21.49 -1.06 -5.89
C GLU A 97 -20.22 -0.90 -6.73
N ILE A 98 -20.33 -0.20 -7.87
CA ILE A 98 -19.21 0.07 -8.75
C ILE A 98 -18.58 1.40 -8.35
N LYS A 99 -17.34 1.36 -7.85
CA LYS A 99 -16.57 2.55 -7.47
C LYS A 99 -15.50 2.84 -8.49
N GLN A 100 -15.62 3.96 -9.19
CA GLN A 100 -14.57 4.46 -10.05
C GLN A 100 -13.51 5.19 -9.21
N THR A 101 -12.26 4.75 -9.30
CA THR A 101 -11.14 5.48 -8.69
C THR A 101 -10.69 6.60 -9.63
N THR A 102 -10.76 7.84 -9.17
CA THR A 102 -10.31 9.02 -9.92
C THR A 102 -9.09 9.64 -9.26
N ALA A 103 -8.17 10.16 -10.07
CA ALA A 103 -7.05 10.95 -9.58
C ALA A 103 -7.55 12.27 -8.98
N GLN A 104 -7.07 12.59 -7.78
CA GLN A 104 -7.21 13.93 -7.19
C GLN A 104 -5.89 14.65 -7.35
N THR A 105 -5.92 15.84 -7.95
CA THR A 105 -4.72 16.65 -8.19
C THR A 105 -4.78 17.93 -7.38
N GLU A 106 -3.69 18.26 -6.71
CA GLU A 106 -3.51 19.44 -5.87
C GLU A 106 -2.18 20.12 -6.23
N GLU A 107 -2.18 21.45 -6.29
CA GLU A 107 -0.95 22.25 -6.42
C GLU A 107 -0.51 22.72 -5.03
N LEU A 108 0.70 22.35 -4.63
CA LEU A 108 1.34 22.81 -3.40
C LEU A 108 2.32 23.93 -3.76
N LYS A 109 2.05 25.16 -3.33
CA LYS A 109 2.82 26.36 -3.72
C LYS A 109 3.86 26.69 -2.66
N GLU A 110 4.96 27.29 -3.10
CA GLU A 110 6.01 27.83 -2.23
C GLU A 110 6.57 26.80 -1.23
N ILE A 111 6.70 25.55 -1.68
CA ILE A 111 7.21 24.44 -0.87
C ILE A 111 8.74 24.48 -0.86
N ILE A 112 9.33 24.40 0.33
CA ILE A 112 10.76 24.27 0.50
C ILE A 112 11.14 22.80 0.26
N ILE A 113 11.89 22.56 -0.82
CA ILE A 113 12.39 21.26 -1.23
C ILE A 113 13.76 21.03 -0.57
N PRO A 114 13.95 19.96 0.22
CA PRO A 114 15.25 19.62 0.78
C PRO A 114 16.22 19.26 -0.35
N PRO A 115 17.52 19.53 -0.19
CA PRO A 115 18.51 19.12 -1.15
C PRO A 115 18.67 17.60 -1.10
N PHE A 116 18.25 16.89 -2.15
CA PHE A 116 18.30 15.43 -2.19
C PHE A 116 19.73 14.88 -2.18
N PRO A 117 19.95 13.66 -1.67
CA PRO A 117 21.27 13.01 -1.67
C PRO A 117 21.82 12.88 -3.09
N THR A 118 23.07 13.29 -3.29
CA THR A 118 23.76 13.24 -4.59
C THR A 118 24.91 12.24 -4.63
N ASP A 119 25.31 11.72 -3.47
CA ASP A 119 26.49 10.87 -3.30
C ASP A 119 26.18 9.70 -2.37
N ASP A 120 26.96 8.61 -2.47
CA ASP A 120 26.78 7.46 -1.56
C ASP A 120 27.16 7.78 -0.11
N ALA A 121 27.96 8.84 0.09
CA ALA A 121 28.28 9.36 1.41
C ALA A 121 27.04 9.96 2.10
N ASP A 122 26.15 10.62 1.34
CA ASP A 122 24.92 11.24 1.85
C ASP A 122 23.94 10.19 2.39
N VAL A 123 23.96 8.97 1.85
CA VAL A 123 23.08 7.86 2.24
C VAL A 123 23.81 6.83 3.13
N SER A 124 24.98 7.19 3.65
CA SER A 124 25.77 6.30 4.50
C SER A 124 25.13 6.11 5.88
N LYS A 125 25.57 5.09 6.61
CA LYS A 125 25.06 4.81 7.96
C LYS A 125 25.20 5.97 8.95
N SER A 126 26.19 6.86 8.76
CA SER A 126 26.36 8.03 9.62
C SER A 126 25.31 9.10 9.37
N ASN A 127 24.68 9.10 8.19
CA ASN A 127 23.70 10.09 7.75
C ASN A 127 22.29 9.47 7.67
N GLN A 128 22.07 8.36 8.37
CA GLN A 128 20.79 7.67 8.36
C GLN A 128 19.66 8.53 8.94
N ASP A 129 19.99 9.42 9.89
CA ASP A 129 19.04 10.38 10.46
C ASP A 129 18.56 11.36 9.37
N ASP A 130 19.48 11.92 8.56
CA ASP A 130 19.13 12.83 7.45
C ASP A 130 18.20 12.15 6.42
N VAL A 131 18.48 10.88 6.09
CA VAL A 131 17.65 10.08 5.17
C VAL A 131 16.27 9.77 5.79
N THR A 132 16.19 9.63 7.11
CA THR A 132 14.93 9.43 7.84
C THR A 132 14.12 10.72 7.88
N ASP A 133 14.76 11.87 8.09
CA ASP A 133 14.11 13.18 8.06
C ASP A 133 13.59 13.50 6.65
N LEU A 134 14.27 13.03 5.59
CA LEU A 134 13.77 13.13 4.21
C LEU A 134 12.49 12.31 4.02
N LEU A 135 12.40 11.10 4.61
CA LEU A 135 11.17 10.31 4.61
C LEU A 135 10.04 11.03 5.37
N GLU A 136 10.36 11.69 6.49
CA GLU A 136 9.39 12.53 7.22
C GLU A 136 8.91 13.68 6.34
N TRP A 137 9.83 14.40 5.66
CA TRP A 137 9.47 15.47 4.73
C TRP A 137 8.55 14.98 3.60
N LEU A 138 8.85 13.83 3.00
CA LEU A 138 7.99 13.20 1.98
C LEU A 138 6.61 12.87 2.52
N SER A 139 6.53 12.41 3.77
CA SER A 139 5.27 12.12 4.45
C SER A 139 4.46 13.39 4.71
N LEU A 140 5.11 14.47 5.14
CA LEU A 140 4.49 15.79 5.32
C LEU A 140 3.98 16.37 4.00
N ALA A 141 4.73 16.20 2.90
CA ALA A 141 4.28 16.57 1.56
C ALA A 141 3.06 15.76 1.11
N ALA A 142 3.02 14.46 1.41
CA ALA A 142 1.89 13.59 1.08
C ALA A 142 0.59 13.99 1.79
N ILE A 143 0.67 14.60 2.98
CA ILE A 143 -0.49 15.11 3.71
C ILE A 143 -0.73 16.62 3.53
N SER A 144 -0.03 17.27 2.59
CA SER A 144 -0.11 18.72 2.35
C SER A 144 0.09 19.54 3.63
N SER A 145 1.07 19.14 4.44
CA SER A 145 1.35 19.80 5.71
C SER A 145 1.90 21.21 5.48
N PRO A 146 1.44 22.24 6.21
CA PRO A 146 2.02 23.58 6.09
C PRO A 146 3.47 23.66 6.58
N ARG A 147 3.94 22.67 7.34
CA ARG A 147 5.30 22.63 7.93
C ARG A 147 6.45 22.71 6.89
N ILE A 148 6.16 22.47 5.62
CA ILE A 148 7.13 22.49 4.52
C ILE A 148 7.01 23.73 3.62
N GLU A 149 6.06 24.63 3.91
CA GLU A 149 5.84 25.88 3.16
C GLU A 149 6.82 26.98 3.62
N GLN A 150 7.29 27.81 2.69
CA GLN A 150 8.25 28.88 3.00
C GLN A 150 7.71 29.94 3.97
N GLY A 151 6.40 30.22 3.91
CA GLY A 151 5.73 31.25 4.70
C GLY A 151 5.11 30.76 6.00
N ASP A 152 5.41 29.53 6.40
CA ASP A 152 4.79 28.91 7.55
C ASP A 152 5.26 29.54 8.88
N LEU A 153 4.29 29.87 9.72
CA LEU A 153 4.49 30.57 11.00
C LEU A 153 3.98 29.69 12.13
N VAL A 154 4.86 28.87 12.68
CA VAL A 154 4.57 28.05 13.87
C VAL A 154 5.43 28.45 15.03
N ASP A 155 4.85 28.31 16.21
CA ASP A 155 5.60 28.45 17.45
C ASP A 155 6.55 27.27 17.62
N GLU A 156 7.84 27.56 17.85
CA GLU A 156 8.89 26.56 18.08
C GLU A 156 8.63 25.66 19.30
N ILE A 157 7.80 26.12 20.24
CA ILE A 157 7.35 25.32 21.39
C ILE A 157 6.40 24.22 20.93
N ILE A 158 5.62 24.46 19.86
CA ILE A 158 4.62 23.53 19.32
C ILE A 158 5.25 22.60 18.28
N SER A 159 6.11 23.11 17.40
CA SER A 159 6.75 22.33 16.35
C SER A 159 8.19 22.77 16.15
N ARG A 160 9.12 21.81 16.26
CA ARG A 160 10.54 22.00 15.98
C ARG A 160 10.95 21.48 14.61
N TYR A 161 9.98 21.02 13.83
CA TYR A 161 10.25 20.50 12.50
C TYR A 161 10.93 21.56 11.65
N SER A 162 11.99 21.15 10.96
CA SER A 162 12.73 21.94 9.99
C SER A 162 12.99 21.07 8.76
N VAL A 163 12.92 21.67 7.56
CA VAL A 163 13.21 20.94 6.33
C VAL A 163 14.62 20.36 6.38
N PRO A 164 14.81 19.06 6.11
CA PRO A 164 16.09 18.40 6.26
C PRO A 164 17.12 18.91 5.25
N ASN A 165 18.40 18.73 5.59
CA ASN A 165 19.51 19.03 4.70
C ASN A 165 20.29 17.75 4.39
N THR A 166 19.89 17.05 3.33
CA THR A 166 20.44 15.71 3.02
C THR A 166 21.60 15.70 2.03
N SER A 167 22.12 16.87 1.63
CA SER A 167 23.31 16.97 0.78
C SER A 167 24.21 18.10 1.27
N THR A 168 25.49 17.78 1.42
CA THR A 168 26.50 18.77 1.83
C THR A 168 26.83 19.79 0.74
N SER A 169 26.48 19.50 -0.52
CA SER A 169 26.84 20.30 -1.69
C SER A 169 25.67 21.09 -2.28
N ALA A 170 24.44 20.76 -1.91
CA ALA A 170 23.23 21.41 -2.41
C ALA A 170 22.49 22.15 -1.29
N THR A 171 21.65 23.12 -1.68
CA THR A 171 20.84 23.92 -0.76
C THR A 171 19.37 23.75 -1.06
N SER A 172 18.52 23.94 -0.05
CA SER A 172 17.08 23.87 -0.21
C SER A 172 16.59 24.90 -1.22
N THR A 173 15.59 24.54 -2.02
CA THR A 173 15.01 25.41 -3.04
C THR A 173 13.51 25.51 -2.87
N THR A 174 12.92 26.65 -3.18
CA THR A 174 11.46 26.81 -3.15
C THR A 174 10.87 26.46 -4.51
N GLN A 175 9.89 25.57 -4.56
CA GLN A 175 9.24 25.12 -5.80
C GLN A 175 7.73 24.95 -5.62
N THR A 176 7.00 24.91 -6.73
CA THR A 176 5.59 24.47 -6.75
C THR A 176 5.55 22.99 -7.10
N LEU A 177 4.82 22.20 -6.32
CA LEU A 177 4.66 20.77 -6.52
C LEU A 177 3.27 20.44 -7.03
N THR A 178 3.17 19.40 -7.84
CA THR A 178 1.89 18.78 -8.20
C THR A 178 1.76 17.48 -7.44
N LYS A 179 0.78 17.41 -6.54
CA LYS A 179 0.42 16.21 -5.80
C LYS A 179 -0.73 15.51 -6.51
N ILE A 180 -0.57 14.22 -6.76
CA ILE A 180 -1.61 13.38 -7.35
C ILE A 180 -1.90 12.23 -6.38
N THR A 181 -3.16 12.12 -5.95
CA THR A 181 -3.62 11.10 -5.01
C THR A 181 -4.64 10.19 -5.68
N TYR A 182 -4.43 8.89 -5.55
CA TYR A 182 -5.40 7.86 -5.89
C TYR A 182 -5.81 7.14 -4.61
N THR A 183 -7.11 7.01 -4.36
CA THR A 183 -7.64 6.32 -3.18
C THR A 183 -8.69 5.30 -3.60
N GLY A 184 -8.47 4.03 -3.28
CA GLY A 184 -9.38 2.95 -3.65
C GLY A 184 -8.69 1.59 -3.64
N PHE A 185 -9.32 0.61 -4.27
CA PHE A 185 -8.76 -0.71 -4.47
C PHE A 185 -7.97 -0.75 -5.79
N LEU A 186 -6.66 -0.52 -5.69
CA LEU A 186 -5.77 -0.43 -6.85
C LEU A 186 -4.93 -1.72 -6.97
N PRO A 187 -4.96 -2.41 -8.13
CA PRO A 187 -4.11 -3.58 -8.34
C PRO A 187 -2.65 -3.16 -8.55
N ASN A 188 -1.72 -4.05 -8.20
CA ASN A 188 -0.28 -3.81 -8.33
C ASN A 188 0.14 -3.45 -9.76
N THR A 189 -0.57 -3.97 -10.77
CA THR A 189 -0.30 -3.68 -12.19
C THR A 189 -0.55 -2.21 -12.53
N VAL A 190 -1.59 -1.60 -11.95
CA VAL A 190 -1.89 -0.16 -12.14
C VAL A 190 -0.82 0.69 -11.45
N ILE A 191 -0.40 0.31 -10.24
CA ILE A 191 0.66 1.02 -9.51
C ILE A 191 1.99 0.97 -10.29
N ALA A 192 2.34 -0.21 -10.83
CA ALA A 192 3.54 -0.40 -11.65
C ALA A 192 3.49 0.42 -12.96
N ASP A 193 2.33 0.49 -13.62
CA ASP A 193 2.13 1.30 -14.82
C ASP A 193 2.25 2.81 -14.53
N ILE A 194 1.66 3.29 -13.42
CA ILE A 194 1.83 4.68 -12.96
C ILE A 194 3.30 4.99 -12.72
N PHE A 195 4.02 4.12 -12.01
CA PHE A 195 5.44 4.28 -11.74
C PHE A 195 6.27 4.36 -13.04
N ALA A 196 6.04 3.43 -13.98
CA ALA A 196 6.73 3.43 -15.27
C ALA A 196 6.47 4.73 -16.06
N LYS A 197 5.22 5.20 -16.10
CA LYS A 197 4.84 6.47 -16.74
C LYS A 197 5.52 7.66 -16.09
N LEU A 198 5.62 7.70 -14.75
CA LEU A 198 6.32 8.75 -14.02
C LEU A 198 7.82 8.77 -14.33
N VAL A 199 8.47 7.60 -14.38
CA VAL A 199 9.89 7.50 -14.77
C VAL A 199 10.15 8.09 -16.15
N ILE A 200 9.25 7.83 -17.11
CA ILE A 200 9.36 8.36 -18.48
C ILE A 200 9.08 9.87 -18.50
N ALA A 201 8.03 10.32 -17.82
CA ALA A 201 7.59 11.72 -17.82
C ALA A 201 8.56 12.65 -17.08
N ALA A 202 9.09 12.21 -15.93
CA ALA A 202 10.02 12.97 -15.09
C ALA A 202 11.48 12.84 -15.56
N ASN A 203 11.71 12.79 -16.87
CA ASN A 203 13.06 12.69 -17.41
C ASN A 203 13.88 13.94 -17.03
N LYS A 204 14.94 13.73 -16.24
CA LYS A 204 15.77 14.79 -15.60
C LYS A 204 15.07 15.63 -14.51
N SER A 205 13.87 15.26 -14.11
CA SER A 205 13.19 15.80 -12.93
C SER A 205 13.19 14.76 -11.81
N TRP A 206 12.80 15.18 -10.61
CA TRP A 206 12.56 14.25 -9.51
C TRP A 206 11.07 13.97 -9.40
N PHE A 207 10.72 12.84 -8.78
CA PHE A 207 9.36 12.55 -8.33
C PHE A 207 9.42 11.67 -7.10
N ALA A 208 8.36 11.70 -6.30
CA ALA A 208 8.14 10.75 -5.22
C ALA A 208 6.82 10.01 -5.44
N ILE A 209 6.78 8.74 -5.09
CA ILE A 209 5.57 7.92 -5.03
C ILE A 209 5.47 7.31 -3.64
N LEU A 210 4.33 7.51 -3.00
CA LEU A 210 3.98 6.88 -1.73
C LEU A 210 2.80 5.96 -1.98
N VAL A 211 2.98 4.68 -1.64
CA VAL A 211 1.94 3.66 -1.77
C VAL A 211 1.71 3.05 -0.40
N GLN A 212 0.47 3.07 0.06
CA GLN A 212 0.06 2.45 1.32
C GLN A 212 -0.99 1.38 1.05
N GLY A 213 -0.80 0.20 1.62
CA GLY A 213 -1.75 -0.90 1.57
C GLY A 213 -2.91 -0.73 2.55
N PHE A 214 -3.83 -1.70 2.53
CA PHE A 214 -4.93 -1.76 3.51
C PHE A 214 -4.40 -1.91 4.94
N ASP A 215 -5.15 -1.35 5.89
CA ASP A 215 -4.88 -1.35 7.32
C ASP A 215 -3.56 -0.66 7.75
N GLY A 216 -2.82 -0.07 6.80
CA GLY A 216 -1.57 0.64 7.06
C GLY A 216 -0.37 -0.27 7.35
N ASP A 217 -0.56 -1.59 7.34
CA ASP A 217 0.45 -2.59 7.70
C ASP A 217 1.69 -2.58 6.80
N LYS A 218 1.51 -2.19 5.53
CA LYS A 218 2.58 -2.18 4.53
C LYS A 218 2.49 -0.94 3.65
N GLY A 219 3.62 -0.32 3.42
CA GLY A 219 3.75 0.75 2.45
C GLY A 219 5.12 0.76 1.80
N VAL A 220 5.24 1.49 0.70
CA VAL A 220 6.52 1.79 0.07
C VAL A 220 6.56 3.25 -0.30
N VAL A 221 7.69 3.88 -0.04
CA VAL A 221 8.01 5.22 -0.50
C VAL A 221 9.19 5.12 -1.45
N VAL A 222 9.06 5.70 -2.64
CA VAL A 222 10.16 5.78 -3.60
C VAL A 222 10.35 7.23 -4.00
N LEU A 223 11.57 7.74 -3.84
CA LEU A 223 12.02 9.02 -4.35
C LEU A 223 13.01 8.79 -5.47
N LYS A 224 12.69 9.24 -6.68
CA LYS A 224 13.64 9.30 -7.80
C LYS A 224 14.20 10.71 -7.88
N THR A 225 15.51 10.85 -7.82
CA THR A 225 16.23 12.13 -7.85
C THR A 225 16.54 12.57 -9.29
N GLN A 226 16.93 13.83 -9.47
CA GLN A 226 17.22 14.38 -10.81
C GLN A 226 18.38 13.65 -11.52
N ASP A 227 19.36 13.17 -10.76
CA ASP A 227 20.51 12.40 -11.23
C ASP A 227 20.23 10.91 -11.47
N GLN A 228 18.96 10.50 -11.45
CA GLN A 228 18.47 9.13 -11.74
C GLN A 228 18.74 8.09 -10.65
N ARG A 229 19.15 8.50 -9.45
CA ARG A 229 19.14 7.61 -8.28
C ARG A 229 17.70 7.42 -7.78
N ALA A 230 17.50 6.33 -7.04
CA ALA A 230 16.25 6.07 -6.34
C ALA A 230 16.55 5.71 -4.88
N LEU A 231 15.84 6.37 -3.96
CA LEU A 231 15.75 5.96 -2.57
C LEU A 231 14.42 5.25 -2.37
N CYS A 232 14.46 4.10 -1.71
CA CYS A 232 13.29 3.27 -1.45
C CYS A 232 13.21 2.98 0.06
N TRP A 233 12.04 3.18 0.64
CA TRP A 233 11.74 2.83 2.02
C TRP A 233 10.58 1.84 2.04
N ASP A 234 10.78 0.70 2.69
CA ASP A 234 9.72 -0.24 3.03
C ASP A 234 9.15 0.19 4.39
N LEU A 235 7.85 0.52 4.42
CA LEU A 235 7.14 0.88 5.63
C LEU A 235 6.45 -0.37 6.18
N GLU A 236 6.87 -0.81 7.37
CA GLU A 236 6.19 -1.86 8.14
C GLU A 236 5.48 -1.20 9.32
N GLY A 237 4.17 -1.47 9.45
CA GLY A 237 3.31 -0.98 10.56
C GLY A 237 3.44 -1.79 11.85
#